data_AF-A0A1U8KKY4-F1
#
_entry.id   AF-A0A1U8KKY4-F1
#
_cell.length_a   1.000
_cell.length_b   1.000
_cell.length_c   1.000
_cell.angle_alpha   90.00
_cell.angle_beta   90.00
_cell.angle_gamma   90.00
#
_symmetry.space_group_name_H-M   'P 1'
#
loop_
_entity.id
_entity.type
_entity.pdbx_description
1 polymer ?
#
loop_
_entity_poly.entity_id
_entity_poly.type
_entity_poly.pdbx_seq_one_letter_code
_entity_poly.pdbx_strand_id
1 'polypeptide(L)'
;MAEEQKKEEEVAIHGDVLETILSYVPLINLLPACFVSKTWNAAVSSSLSRFNKPKPWLLVHTQSIRRPHATAFFAYDPRSDIWLRINQKQPPQHVSPLRSSNSTLLHVLHPSNFSFSIDPFHLTWHHVNPPAVWRLDPIVAMVGPRIVVAGGACDFEDDPLAVEIYDISTRTWERTESMPATLKDSASSTWLSIAANTRTVFMMEQSTGVTHSFNPDSKTWYGPFDLRPDRSIYFSVITCVGGNLIMLGLLGDAEDVNYVKVWELNGESLEFGKEIGVMPTELVEKLKGEGTSLNSVRVSCMGGFFYIYIILGSLGNW
;
A
#
# COMPACT_ATOMS: atom_id res chain seq x y z
N MET A 1 -22.86 65.48 19.77
CA MET A 1 -22.93 64.08 20.21
C MET A 1 -21.99 63.30 19.31
N ALA A 2 -20.86 62.84 19.85
CA ALA A 2 -19.92 62.00 19.14
C ALA A 2 -20.29 60.54 19.44
N GLU A 3 -20.58 59.74 18.41
CA GLU A 3 -20.76 58.31 18.54
C GLU A 3 -19.39 57.66 18.82
N GLU A 4 -19.22 57.14 20.03
CA GLU A 4 -18.13 56.25 20.39
C GLU A 4 -18.28 54.94 19.60
N GLN A 5 -17.52 54.81 18.51
CA GLN A 5 -17.30 53.52 17.85
C GLN A 5 -16.57 52.60 18.83
N LYS A 6 -17.30 51.66 19.44
CA LYS A 6 -16.74 50.48 20.09
C LYS A 6 -15.91 49.72 19.05
N LYS A 7 -14.58 49.82 19.14
CA LYS A 7 -13.68 48.85 18.51
C LYS A 7 -13.95 47.50 19.16
N GLU A 8 -14.52 46.57 18.40
CA GLU A 8 -14.50 45.16 18.78
C GLU A 8 -13.03 44.75 18.93
N GLU A 9 -12.62 44.37 20.14
CA GLU A 9 -11.30 43.80 20.37
C GLU A 9 -11.25 42.45 19.66
N GLU A 10 -10.48 42.37 18.56
CA GLU A 10 -10.19 41.09 17.90
C GLU A 10 -9.53 40.16 18.91
N VAL A 11 -10.22 39.07 19.27
CA VAL A 11 -9.69 38.04 20.15
C VAL A 11 -8.54 37.34 19.44
N ALA A 12 -7.32 37.68 19.83
CA ALA A 12 -6.12 37.14 19.22
C ALA A 12 -5.93 35.66 19.62
N ILE A 13 -5.86 34.78 18.62
CA ILE A 13 -5.71 33.33 18.82
C ILE A 13 -4.25 33.02 19.17
N HIS A 14 -4.00 32.58 20.41
CA HIS A 14 -2.67 32.31 20.92
C HIS A 14 -2.62 31.04 21.78
N GLY A 15 -1.40 30.61 22.13
CA GLY A 15 -1.16 29.56 23.10
C GLY A 15 -1.79 28.21 22.75
N ASP A 16 -2.40 27.58 23.76
CA ASP A 16 -3.07 26.28 23.68
C ASP A 16 -4.20 26.24 22.65
N VAL A 17 -4.95 27.33 22.50
CA VAL A 17 -6.01 27.44 21.49
C VAL A 17 -5.41 27.36 20.08
N LEU A 18 -4.32 28.08 19.82
CA LEU A 18 -3.63 28.03 18.53
C LEU A 18 -3.06 26.63 18.25
N GLU A 19 -2.42 26.02 19.25
CA GLU A 19 -1.87 24.65 19.15
C GLU A 19 -2.95 23.62 18.84
N THR A 20 -4.11 23.76 19.49
CA THR A 20 -5.29 22.91 19.29
C THR A 20 -5.86 23.10 17.90
N ILE A 21 -6.05 24.34 17.43
CA ILE A 21 -6.54 24.60 16.07
C ILE A 21 -5.61 23.97 15.03
N LEU A 22 -4.31 24.21 15.15
CA LEU A 22 -3.31 23.62 14.24
C LEU A 22 -3.24 22.09 14.33
N SER A 23 -3.77 21.48 15.41
CA SER A 23 -3.83 20.02 15.56
C SER A 23 -4.85 19.34 14.63
N TYR A 24 -5.82 20.10 14.13
CA TYR A 24 -6.85 19.65 13.20
C TYR A 24 -6.66 20.20 11.78
N VAL A 25 -5.67 21.09 11.57
CA VAL A 25 -5.37 21.61 10.24
C VAL A 25 -4.63 20.53 9.42
N PRO A 26 -4.98 20.35 8.13
CA PRO A 26 -4.29 19.41 7.26
C PRO A 26 -2.79 19.62 7.23
N LEU A 27 -2.01 18.54 7.23
CA LEU A 27 -0.55 18.62 7.33
C LEU A 27 0.07 19.51 6.23
N ILE A 28 -0.50 19.49 5.02
CA ILE A 28 -0.05 20.33 3.89
C ILE A 28 -0.19 21.84 4.15
N ASN A 29 -1.15 22.24 4.98
CA ASN A 29 -1.43 23.64 5.30
C ASN A 29 -0.62 24.14 6.51
N LEU A 30 0.09 23.24 7.22
CA LEU A 30 0.93 23.63 8.36
C LEU A 30 2.25 24.28 7.92
N LEU A 31 2.75 23.98 6.72
CA LEU A 31 4.00 24.56 6.23
C LEU A 31 3.90 26.10 6.08
N PRO A 32 2.88 26.68 5.42
CA PRO A 32 2.68 28.12 5.43
C PRO A 32 2.51 28.71 6.84
N ALA A 33 1.82 27.99 7.74
CA ALA A 33 1.58 28.42 9.11
C ALA A 33 2.89 28.64 9.89
N CYS A 34 3.93 27.83 9.64
CA CYS A 34 5.25 27.99 10.26
C CYS A 34 5.93 29.32 9.93
N PHE A 35 5.59 29.96 8.80
CA PHE A 35 6.23 31.21 8.36
C PHE A 35 5.51 32.47 8.83
N VAL A 36 4.36 32.35 9.51
CA VAL A 36 3.60 33.50 10.00
C VAL A 36 4.35 34.24 11.12
N SER A 37 4.86 33.50 12.12
CA SER A 37 5.62 34.07 13.24
C SER A 37 6.36 32.99 14.03
N LYS A 38 7.26 33.39 14.94
CA LYS A 38 7.92 32.46 15.88
C LYS A 38 6.91 31.70 16.75
N THR A 39 5.86 32.38 17.20
CA THR A 39 4.79 31.79 18.02
C THR A 39 4.01 30.74 17.23
N TRP A 40 3.67 31.03 15.97
CA TRP A 40 2.98 30.08 15.10
C TRP A 40 3.85 28.87 14.78
N ASN A 41 5.13 29.07 14.48
CA ASN A 41 6.07 27.96 14.26
C ASN A 41 6.19 27.06 15.51
N ALA A 42 6.29 27.66 16.69
CA ALA A 42 6.29 26.93 17.96
C ALA A 42 4.98 26.16 18.17
N ALA A 43 3.83 26.78 17.85
CA ALA A 43 2.53 26.14 17.96
C ALA A 43 2.36 24.97 16.99
N VAL A 44 2.80 25.10 15.72
CA VAL A 44 2.84 24.00 14.76
C VAL A 44 3.71 22.86 15.29
N SER A 45 4.92 23.17 15.77
CA SER A 45 5.83 22.16 16.32
C SER A 45 5.26 21.44 17.55
N SER A 46 4.61 22.16 18.46
CA SER A 46 3.89 21.60 19.61
C SER A 46 2.75 20.69 19.14
N SER A 47 1.97 21.16 18.17
CA SER A 47 0.84 20.45 17.60
C SER A 47 1.23 19.13 16.90
N LEU A 48 2.37 19.10 16.23
CA LEU A 48 2.92 17.89 15.57
C LEU A 48 3.46 16.87 16.58
N SER A 49 3.97 17.33 17.72
CA SER A 49 4.63 16.46 18.71
C SER A 49 3.71 15.99 19.84
N ARG A 50 2.74 16.80 20.27
CA ARG A 50 1.98 16.58 21.51
C ARG A 50 0.50 16.24 21.32
N PHE A 51 -0.18 16.90 20.39
CA PHE A 51 -1.64 16.81 20.30
C PHE A 51 -2.11 15.71 19.35
N ASN A 52 -1.86 15.86 18.06
CA ASN A 52 -2.39 14.97 17.04
C ASN A 52 -1.28 14.47 16.11
N LYS A 53 -0.38 13.65 16.66
CA LYS A 53 0.85 13.23 15.97
C LYS A 53 0.55 12.77 14.53
N PRO A 54 1.35 13.20 13.53
CA PRO A 54 1.17 12.79 12.15
C PRO A 54 1.10 11.27 12.03
N LYS A 55 0.11 10.80 11.28
CA LYS A 55 -0.01 9.40 10.89
C LYS A 55 0.21 9.29 9.39
N PRO A 56 0.64 8.14 8.87
CA PRO A 56 0.91 7.98 7.44
C PRO A 56 -0.33 8.25 6.61
N TRP A 57 -0.17 8.99 5.52
CA TRP A 57 -1.25 9.25 4.57
C TRP A 57 -1.60 8.01 3.77
N LEU A 58 -2.88 7.87 3.42
CA LEU A 58 -3.31 6.91 2.40
C LEU A 58 -3.38 7.63 1.06
N LEU A 59 -2.57 7.17 0.11
CA LEU A 59 -2.51 7.69 -1.24
C LEU A 59 -3.36 6.81 -2.16
N VAL A 60 -4.29 7.42 -2.89
CA VAL A 60 -5.20 6.73 -3.82
C VAL A 60 -5.05 7.31 -5.21
N HIS A 61 -4.60 6.48 -6.14
CA HIS A 61 -4.56 6.80 -7.56
C HIS A 61 -5.73 6.12 -8.26
N THR A 62 -6.44 6.89 -9.08
CA THR A 62 -7.55 6.40 -9.89
C THR A 62 -7.23 6.64 -11.36
N GLN A 63 -7.59 5.68 -12.20
CA GLN A 63 -7.40 5.74 -13.64
C GLN A 63 -8.66 5.20 -14.32
N SER A 64 -9.24 6.01 -15.20
CA SER A 64 -10.39 5.58 -16.00
C SER A 64 -9.95 4.52 -17.01
N ILE A 65 -10.67 3.40 -17.04
CA ILE A 65 -10.52 2.39 -18.09
C ILE A 65 -10.98 2.92 -19.47
N ARG A 66 -11.82 3.96 -19.50
CA ARG A 66 -12.31 4.58 -20.73
C ARG A 66 -11.39 5.72 -21.15
N ARG A 67 -11.15 5.84 -22.46
CA ARG A 67 -10.51 7.03 -23.04
C ARG A 67 -11.28 8.30 -22.63
N PRO A 68 -10.58 9.37 -22.21
CA PRO A 68 -9.14 9.65 -22.36
C PRO A 68 -8.24 9.11 -21.23
N HIS A 69 -8.64 8.06 -20.51
CA HIS A 69 -7.93 7.50 -19.35
C HIS A 69 -7.66 8.55 -18.29
N ALA A 70 -8.68 9.37 -17.99
CA ALA A 70 -8.58 10.40 -16.97
C ALA A 70 -8.10 9.80 -15.65
N THR A 71 -7.11 10.45 -15.07
CA THR A 71 -6.49 10.03 -13.83
C THR A 71 -6.67 11.08 -12.74
N ALA A 72 -6.80 10.64 -11.50
CA ALA A 72 -6.86 11.52 -10.34
C ALA A 72 -6.06 10.94 -9.18
N PHE A 73 -5.50 11.84 -8.38
CA PHE A 73 -4.65 11.49 -7.24
C PHE A 73 -5.22 12.15 -5.99
N PHE A 74 -5.51 11.33 -4.99
CA PHE A 74 -6.07 11.76 -3.72
C PHE A 74 -5.17 11.30 -2.57
N ALA A 75 -5.12 12.10 -1.51
CA ALA A 75 -4.47 11.75 -0.26
C ALA A 75 -5.44 11.94 0.89
N TYR A 76 -5.60 10.91 1.71
CA TYR A 76 -6.30 11.00 2.97
C TYR A 76 -5.32 11.39 4.07
N ASP A 77 -5.61 12.51 4.72
CA ASP A 77 -4.88 12.96 5.90
C ASP A 77 -5.61 12.51 7.18
N PRO A 78 -5.18 11.42 7.83
CA PRO A 78 -5.81 10.89 9.05
C PRO A 78 -5.67 11.82 10.27
N ARG A 79 -4.86 12.88 10.18
CA ARG A 79 -4.75 13.91 11.23
C ARG A 79 -5.96 14.84 11.20
N SER A 80 -6.35 15.29 10.00
CA SER A 80 -7.45 16.23 9.80
C SER A 80 -8.75 15.58 9.36
N ASP A 81 -8.75 14.27 9.09
CA ASP A 81 -9.87 13.48 8.56
C ASP A 81 -10.41 14.04 7.23
N ILE A 82 -9.51 14.48 6.37
CA ILE A 82 -9.84 15.14 5.09
C ILE A 82 -9.17 14.41 3.93
N TRP A 83 -9.92 14.24 2.86
CA TRP A 83 -9.41 13.88 1.54
C TRP A 83 -8.96 15.12 0.78
N LEU A 84 -7.70 15.12 0.34
CA LEU A 84 -7.08 16.16 -0.44
C LEU A 84 -6.88 15.67 -1.87
N ARG A 85 -7.26 16.49 -2.86
CA ARG A 85 -6.90 16.24 -4.26
C ARG A 85 -5.51 16.79 -4.53
N ILE A 86 -4.59 15.93 -4.94
CA ILE A 86 -3.22 16.33 -5.28
C ILE A 86 -3.16 16.62 -6.78
N ASN A 87 -2.94 17.90 -7.11
CA ASN A 87 -2.78 18.36 -8.48
C ASN A 87 -1.29 18.30 -8.87
N GLN A 88 -0.82 17.13 -9.26
CA GLN A 88 0.54 16.92 -9.76
C GLN A 88 0.55 16.59 -11.25
N LYS A 89 1.66 16.88 -11.93
CA LYS A 89 1.91 16.39 -13.29
C LYS A 89 2.13 14.88 -13.19
N GLN A 90 1.07 14.14 -13.45
CA GLN A 90 1.07 12.69 -13.43
C GLN A 90 1.94 12.13 -14.56
N PRO A 91 2.37 10.85 -14.47
CA PRO A 91 3.04 10.21 -15.59
C PRO A 91 2.22 10.39 -16.89
N PRO A 92 2.89 10.46 -18.06
CA PRO A 92 2.21 10.64 -19.34
C PRO A 92 1.11 9.60 -19.51
N GLN A 93 0.00 9.94 -20.18
CA GLN A 93 -1.16 9.07 -20.37
C GLN A 93 -0.74 7.66 -20.79
N HIS A 94 -0.71 6.73 -19.84
CA HIS A 94 -0.44 5.33 -20.10
C HIS A 94 -1.77 4.62 -20.34
N VAL A 95 -1.83 3.79 -21.38
CA VAL A 95 -2.94 2.85 -21.58
C VAL A 95 -2.92 1.75 -20.51
N SER A 96 -1.73 1.41 -20.01
CA SER A 96 -1.52 0.42 -18.95
C SER A 96 -1.98 0.93 -17.56
N PRO A 97 -2.47 0.02 -16.69
CA PRO A 97 -2.88 0.37 -15.34
C PRO A 97 -1.69 0.75 -14.45
N LEU A 98 -1.82 1.85 -13.73
CA LEU A 98 -0.95 2.21 -12.61
C LEU A 98 -1.20 1.29 -11.41
N ARG A 99 -0.14 0.68 -10.88
CA ARG A 99 -0.21 -0.29 -9.78
C ARG A 99 0.70 0.14 -8.63
N SER A 100 0.34 -0.31 -7.42
CA SER A 100 1.16 -0.20 -6.21
C SER A 100 1.40 -1.60 -5.66
N SER A 101 2.57 -1.83 -5.08
CA SER A 101 2.90 -3.14 -4.50
C SER A 101 3.38 -3.13 -3.07
N ASN A 102 4.00 -2.03 -2.64
CA ASN A 102 4.23 -1.72 -1.24
C ASN A 102 3.85 -0.25 -1.00
N SER A 103 4.05 0.26 0.21
CA SER A 103 3.66 1.61 0.59
C SER A 103 4.36 2.73 -0.19
N THR A 104 5.45 2.46 -0.91
CA THR A 104 6.27 3.50 -1.57
C THR A 104 6.62 3.21 -3.03
N LEU A 105 6.19 2.10 -3.62
CA LEU A 105 6.48 1.75 -5.01
C LEU A 105 5.22 1.85 -5.86
N LEU A 106 5.21 2.80 -6.78
CA LEU A 106 4.30 2.82 -7.92
C LEU A 106 5.00 2.34 -9.17
N HIS A 107 4.26 1.61 -10.00
CA HIS A 107 4.80 1.12 -11.26
C HIS A 107 3.73 1.01 -12.35
N VAL A 108 4.21 1.04 -13.58
CA VAL A 108 3.46 0.81 -14.81
C VAL A 108 4.27 -0.16 -15.65
N LEU A 109 3.66 -1.28 -16.01
CA LEU A 109 4.24 -2.24 -16.95
C LEU A 109 3.58 -2.08 -18.33
N HIS A 110 4.41 -1.81 -19.33
CA HIS A 110 4.01 -1.69 -20.73
C HIS A 110 4.90 -2.59 -21.59
N PRO A 111 4.44 -3.14 -22.73
CA PRO A 111 5.24 -4.04 -23.55
C PRO A 111 6.59 -3.48 -24.02
N SER A 112 6.75 -2.16 -24.01
CA SER A 112 7.97 -1.47 -24.45
C SER A 112 8.73 -0.74 -23.33
N ASN A 113 8.19 -0.67 -22.11
CA ASN A 113 8.79 0.10 -21.02
C ASN A 113 8.27 -0.38 -19.66
N PHE A 114 9.17 -0.50 -18.68
CA PHE A 114 8.81 -0.60 -17.28
C PHE A 114 9.09 0.73 -16.60
N SER A 115 8.04 1.37 -16.07
CA SER A 115 8.15 2.66 -15.41
C SER A 115 7.84 2.54 -13.93
N PHE A 116 8.64 3.17 -13.08
CA PHE A 116 8.43 3.09 -11.64
C PHE A 116 8.83 4.36 -10.90
N SER A 117 8.24 4.56 -9.73
CA SER A 117 8.56 5.64 -8.80
C SER A 117 8.61 5.10 -7.38
N ILE A 118 9.64 5.51 -6.65
CA ILE A 118 9.93 5.06 -5.28
C ILE A 118 9.94 6.20 -4.25
N ASP A 119 9.74 7.45 -4.70
CA ASP A 119 9.68 8.59 -3.79
C ASP A 119 8.27 8.73 -3.19
N PRO A 120 8.13 9.21 -1.93
CA PRO A 120 6.84 9.21 -1.21
C PRO A 120 5.70 10.01 -1.88
N PHE A 121 6.04 10.96 -2.76
CA PHE A 121 5.06 11.78 -3.48
C PHE A 121 4.98 11.44 -4.97
N HIS A 122 5.73 10.43 -5.41
CA HIS A 122 5.85 9.97 -6.78
C HIS A 122 6.14 11.07 -7.81
N LEU A 123 7.00 12.01 -7.42
CA LEU A 123 7.42 13.15 -8.24
C LEU A 123 8.46 12.75 -9.29
N THR A 124 9.22 11.69 -9.03
CA THR A 124 10.27 11.21 -9.93
C THR A 124 9.90 9.85 -10.49
N TRP A 125 9.88 9.77 -11.82
CA TRP A 125 9.61 8.55 -12.57
C TRP A 125 10.87 8.07 -13.28
N HIS A 126 11.16 6.79 -13.11
CA HIS A 126 12.21 6.08 -13.84
C HIS A 126 11.56 5.29 -14.97
N HIS A 127 12.17 5.32 -16.15
CA HIS A 127 11.70 4.62 -17.34
C HIS A 127 12.84 3.74 -17.85
N VAL A 128 12.60 2.44 -17.93
CA VAL A 128 13.62 1.44 -18.25
C VAL A 128 13.06 0.43 -19.24
N ASN A 129 13.93 -0.33 -19.90
CA ASN A 129 13.47 -1.43 -20.74
C ASN A 129 12.59 -2.39 -19.91
N PRO A 130 11.55 -2.97 -20.50
CA PRO A 130 10.68 -3.91 -19.80
C PRO A 130 11.44 -5.20 -19.46
N PRO A 131 10.92 -6.03 -18.54
CA PRO A 131 11.35 -7.41 -18.40
C PRO A 131 11.24 -8.16 -19.74
N ALA A 132 12.05 -9.20 -19.91
CA ALA A 132 12.10 -10.00 -21.13
C ALA A 132 10.81 -10.81 -21.35
N VAL A 133 10.17 -11.26 -20.27
CA VAL A 133 8.90 -11.99 -20.34
C VAL A 133 7.73 -11.02 -20.16
N TRP A 134 6.86 -10.97 -21.17
CA TRP A 134 5.64 -10.18 -21.11
C TRP A 134 4.57 -10.88 -20.26
N ARG A 135 3.85 -10.10 -19.46
CA ARG A 135 2.96 -10.62 -18.42
C ARG A 135 1.93 -9.57 -17.99
N LEU A 136 0.71 -10.02 -17.75
CA LEU A 136 -0.37 -9.26 -17.14
C LEU A 136 -0.43 -9.54 -15.64
N ASP A 137 -0.68 -8.49 -14.85
CA ASP A 137 -0.82 -8.55 -13.39
C ASP A 137 0.30 -9.33 -12.66
N PRO A 138 1.59 -9.10 -12.97
CA PRO A 138 2.67 -9.74 -12.24
C PRO A 138 2.76 -9.23 -10.81
N ILE A 139 3.44 -10.02 -10.00
CA ILE A 139 3.96 -9.57 -8.72
C ILE A 139 5.11 -8.61 -9.03
N VAL A 140 5.09 -7.44 -8.39
CA VAL A 140 6.22 -6.49 -8.43
C VAL A 140 6.56 -6.15 -6.99
N ALA A 141 7.80 -6.28 -6.55
CA ALA A 141 8.18 -5.95 -5.18
C ALA A 141 9.56 -5.30 -5.13
N MET A 142 9.72 -4.30 -4.26
CA MET A 142 11.03 -3.70 -4.00
C MET A 142 11.68 -4.37 -2.80
N VAL A 143 12.89 -4.89 -2.98
CA VAL A 143 13.71 -5.53 -1.94
C VAL A 143 15.11 -4.89 -2.01
N GLY A 144 15.44 -4.05 -1.03
CA GLY A 144 16.66 -3.24 -1.10
C GLY A 144 16.70 -2.38 -2.37
N PRO A 145 17.81 -2.37 -3.15
CA PRO A 145 17.91 -1.64 -4.41
C PRO A 145 17.38 -2.42 -5.63
N ARG A 146 16.63 -3.51 -5.42
CA ARG A 146 16.18 -4.41 -6.47
C ARG A 146 14.66 -4.42 -6.58
N ILE A 147 14.17 -4.48 -7.82
CA ILE A 147 12.76 -4.68 -8.12
C ILE A 147 12.61 -6.10 -8.66
N VAL A 148 11.88 -6.93 -7.92
CA VAL A 148 11.52 -8.29 -8.34
C VAL A 148 10.21 -8.24 -9.09
N VAL A 149 10.19 -8.77 -10.32
CA VAL A 149 8.99 -8.99 -11.12
C VAL A 149 8.81 -10.49 -11.30
N ALA A 150 7.70 -11.04 -10.83
CA ALA A 150 7.47 -12.49 -10.80
C ALA A 150 6.02 -12.83 -11.18
N GLY A 151 5.83 -14.01 -11.77
CA GLY A 151 4.48 -14.52 -12.04
C GLY A 151 3.70 -13.70 -13.06
N GLY A 152 2.38 -13.67 -12.91
CA GLY A 152 1.45 -13.02 -13.82
C GLY A 152 0.83 -13.97 -14.85
N ALA A 153 -0.15 -13.47 -15.59
CA ALA A 153 -0.73 -14.17 -16.74
C ALA A 153 0.09 -13.84 -17.98
N CYS A 154 0.64 -14.87 -18.63
CA CYS A 154 1.43 -14.73 -19.85
C CYS A 154 0.62 -15.16 -21.08
N ASP A 155 0.93 -14.58 -22.24
CA ASP A 155 0.42 -15.06 -23.52
C ASP A 155 1.15 -16.36 -23.93
N PHE A 156 0.56 -17.13 -24.84
CA PHE A 156 1.02 -18.46 -25.24
C PHE A 156 2.55 -18.53 -25.49
N GLU A 157 3.18 -19.58 -24.92
CA GLU A 157 4.62 -19.93 -24.95
C GLU A 157 5.53 -19.28 -23.89
N ASP A 158 5.10 -18.22 -23.19
CA ASP A 158 5.90 -17.60 -22.13
C ASP A 158 5.79 -18.36 -20.79
N ASP A 159 6.87 -18.31 -19.99
CA ASP A 159 6.95 -18.97 -18.68
C ASP A 159 6.14 -18.18 -17.62
N PRO A 160 4.96 -18.65 -17.19
CA PRO A 160 4.11 -17.94 -16.23
C PRO A 160 4.70 -17.87 -14.83
N LEU A 161 5.79 -18.62 -14.58
CA LEU A 161 6.52 -18.64 -13.32
C LEU A 161 7.83 -17.87 -13.41
N ALA A 162 8.11 -17.18 -14.52
CA ALA A 162 9.37 -16.46 -14.70
C ALA A 162 9.57 -15.39 -13.61
N VAL A 163 10.81 -15.28 -13.13
CA VAL A 163 11.23 -14.29 -12.13
C VAL A 163 12.38 -13.49 -12.71
N GLU A 164 12.20 -12.18 -12.76
CA GLU A 164 13.15 -11.23 -13.29
C GLU A 164 13.42 -10.14 -12.26
N ILE A 165 14.70 -9.82 -12.05
CA ILE A 165 15.15 -8.84 -11.08
C ILE A 165 15.77 -7.67 -11.83
N TYR A 166 15.27 -6.47 -11.57
CA TYR A 166 15.91 -5.24 -12.00
C TYR A 166 16.75 -4.68 -10.86
N ASP A 167 18.06 -4.56 -11.08
CA ASP A 167 18.95 -3.88 -10.14
C ASP A 167 19.05 -2.39 -10.51
N ILE A 168 18.62 -1.51 -9.60
CA ILE A 168 18.56 -0.06 -9.84
C ILE A 168 19.97 0.53 -9.99
N SER A 169 20.97 -0.07 -9.34
CA SER A 169 22.35 0.43 -9.34
C SER A 169 23.08 0.13 -10.64
N THR A 170 22.94 -1.09 -11.16
CA THR A 170 23.56 -1.50 -12.43
C THR A 170 22.68 -1.20 -13.65
N ARG A 171 21.39 -0.94 -13.42
CA ARG A 171 20.36 -0.71 -14.44
C ARG A 171 20.19 -1.89 -15.39
N THR A 172 20.32 -3.10 -14.87
CA THR A 172 20.23 -4.33 -15.65
C THR A 172 19.12 -5.23 -15.13
N TRP A 173 18.48 -5.94 -16.06
CA TRP A 173 17.61 -7.06 -15.75
C TRP A 173 18.41 -8.35 -15.66
N GLU A 174 18.00 -9.22 -14.75
CA GLU A 174 18.50 -10.57 -14.63
C GLU A 174 17.33 -11.54 -14.45
N ARG A 175 17.28 -12.61 -15.27
CA ARG A 175 16.37 -13.73 -15.06
C ARG A 175 16.94 -14.69 -14.02
N THR A 176 16.10 -15.15 -13.12
CA THR A 176 16.48 -16.06 -12.02
C THR A 176 15.67 -17.35 -12.06
N GLU A 177 15.82 -18.19 -11.04
CA GLU A 177 15.01 -19.40 -10.86
C GLU A 177 13.52 -19.05 -10.82
N SER A 178 12.73 -19.77 -11.60
CA SER A 178 11.28 -19.59 -11.69
C SER A 178 10.61 -19.82 -10.33
N MET A 179 9.41 -19.27 -10.16
CA MET A 179 8.59 -19.48 -8.98
C MET A 179 8.33 -20.99 -8.77
N PRO A 180 8.13 -21.43 -7.52
CA PRO A 180 7.76 -22.81 -7.20
C PRO A 180 6.55 -23.27 -8.01
N ALA A 181 6.63 -24.49 -8.56
CA ALA A 181 5.59 -25.06 -9.44
C ALA A 181 4.21 -25.15 -8.77
N THR A 182 4.15 -25.18 -7.44
CA THR A 182 2.92 -25.15 -6.65
C THR A 182 2.11 -23.86 -6.84
N LEU A 183 2.74 -22.77 -7.28
CA LEU A 183 2.08 -21.47 -7.52
C LEU A 183 1.61 -21.31 -8.97
N LYS A 184 1.73 -22.33 -9.82
CA LYS A 184 1.44 -22.23 -11.26
C LYS A 184 0.03 -21.72 -11.55
N ASP A 185 -0.95 -22.23 -10.82
CA ASP A 185 -2.37 -21.87 -11.04
C ASP A 185 -2.76 -20.56 -10.32
N SER A 186 -1.87 -20.01 -9.49
CA SER A 186 -2.09 -18.81 -8.68
C SER A 186 -1.03 -17.74 -8.92
N ALA A 187 -0.26 -17.79 -10.00
CA ALA A 187 0.94 -16.95 -10.18
C ALA A 187 0.67 -15.44 -10.34
N SER A 188 -0.60 -15.03 -10.52
CA SER A 188 -1.00 -13.62 -10.65
C SER A 188 -1.11 -12.92 -9.30
N SER A 189 -0.82 -11.62 -9.28
CA SER A 189 -1.07 -10.72 -8.13
C SER A 189 -2.55 -10.61 -7.71
N THR A 190 -3.48 -11.13 -8.52
CA THR A 190 -4.89 -11.29 -8.13
C THR A 190 -5.04 -12.28 -6.98
N TRP A 191 -4.33 -13.40 -7.05
CA TRP A 191 -4.43 -14.53 -6.12
C TRP A 191 -3.39 -14.49 -5.01
N LEU A 192 -2.27 -13.80 -5.23
CA LEU A 192 -1.18 -13.71 -4.29
C LEU A 192 -1.21 -12.39 -3.52
N SER A 193 -1.00 -12.48 -2.22
CA SER A 193 -0.66 -11.33 -1.39
C SER A 193 0.86 -11.27 -1.22
N ILE A 194 1.40 -10.05 -1.32
CA ILE A 194 2.84 -9.81 -1.43
C ILE A 194 3.29 -8.88 -0.32
N ALA A 195 4.38 -9.26 0.34
CA ALA A 195 5.05 -8.42 1.32
C ALA A 195 6.55 -8.47 1.07
N ALA A 196 7.26 -7.37 1.30
CA ALA A 196 8.70 -7.32 1.12
C ALA A 196 9.36 -6.62 2.30
N ASN A 197 10.44 -7.21 2.81
CA ASN A 197 11.37 -6.54 3.70
C ASN A 197 12.64 -6.18 2.92
N THR A 198 13.71 -5.78 3.61
CA THR A 198 14.96 -5.35 2.97
C THR A 198 15.74 -6.47 2.28
N ARG A 199 15.43 -7.74 2.56
CA ARG A 199 16.18 -8.92 2.09
C ARG A 199 15.34 -9.96 1.35
N THR A 200 14.02 -9.92 1.50
CA THR A 200 13.16 -11.04 1.11
C THR A 200 11.81 -10.52 0.67
N VAL A 201 11.27 -11.10 -0.40
CA VAL A 201 9.87 -10.98 -0.78
C VAL A 201 9.13 -12.24 -0.35
N PHE A 202 7.96 -12.07 0.26
CA PHE A 202 7.03 -13.11 0.66
C PHE A 202 5.83 -13.08 -0.27
N MET A 203 5.38 -14.26 -0.68
CA MET A 203 4.25 -14.46 -1.58
C MET A 203 3.33 -15.49 -0.95
N MET A 204 2.13 -15.07 -0.58
CA MET A 204 1.12 -15.91 0.05
C MET A 204 -0.08 -16.05 -0.87
N GLU A 205 -0.49 -17.29 -1.17
CA GLU A 205 -1.77 -17.55 -1.81
C GLU A 205 -2.91 -17.20 -0.85
N GLN A 206 -3.77 -16.27 -1.25
CA GLN A 206 -4.72 -15.61 -0.35
C GLN A 206 -5.74 -16.61 0.25
N SER A 207 -6.17 -17.62 -0.52
CA SER A 207 -7.17 -18.61 -0.09
C SER A 207 -6.59 -19.74 0.77
N THR A 208 -5.40 -20.24 0.42
CA THR A 208 -4.79 -21.40 1.09
C THR A 208 -3.82 -21.02 2.19
N GLY A 209 -3.32 -19.78 2.20
CA GLY A 209 -2.26 -19.32 3.12
C GLY A 209 -0.88 -19.89 2.80
N VAL A 210 -0.74 -20.71 1.75
CA VAL A 210 0.55 -21.28 1.33
C VAL A 210 1.47 -20.15 0.95
N THR A 211 2.61 -20.07 1.63
CA THR A 211 3.56 -18.97 1.50
C THR A 211 4.91 -19.47 1.01
N HIS A 212 5.50 -18.73 0.09
CA HIS A 212 6.89 -18.88 -0.32
C HIS A 212 7.63 -17.58 -0.08
N SER A 213 8.94 -17.69 0.13
CA SER A 213 9.80 -16.52 0.24
C SER A 213 10.95 -16.61 -0.74
N PHE A 214 11.33 -15.48 -1.33
CA PHE A 214 12.43 -15.39 -2.27
C PHE A 214 13.45 -14.35 -1.81
N ASN A 215 14.71 -14.77 -1.74
CA ASN A 215 15.83 -13.88 -1.47
C ASN A 215 16.49 -13.49 -2.80
N PRO A 216 16.38 -12.23 -3.25
CA PRO A 216 16.94 -11.80 -4.53
C PRO A 216 18.47 -11.72 -4.53
N ASP A 217 19.14 -11.66 -3.38
CA ASP A 217 20.60 -11.65 -3.29
C ASP A 217 21.17 -13.05 -3.55
N SER A 218 20.62 -14.06 -2.87
CA SER A 218 21.02 -15.47 -3.06
C SER A 218 20.31 -16.15 -4.23
N LYS A 219 19.25 -15.52 -4.77
CA LYS A 219 18.38 -16.04 -5.85
C LYS A 219 17.77 -17.39 -5.47
N THR A 220 17.35 -17.51 -4.22
CA THR A 220 16.88 -18.78 -3.65
C THR A 220 15.45 -18.66 -3.17
N TRP A 221 14.65 -19.67 -3.49
CA TRP A 221 13.31 -19.87 -2.97
C TRP A 221 13.32 -20.70 -1.69
N TYR A 222 12.41 -20.37 -0.78
CA TYR A 222 12.14 -21.15 0.43
C TYR A 222 10.63 -21.36 0.57
N GLY A 223 10.27 -22.47 1.22
CA GLY A 223 8.89 -22.91 1.38
C GLY A 223 8.62 -24.24 0.67
N PRO A 224 7.34 -24.67 0.55
CA PRO A 224 6.15 -23.96 1.03
C PRO A 224 6.07 -23.88 2.55
N PHE A 225 5.45 -22.81 3.05
CA PHE A 225 5.12 -22.61 4.46
C PHE A 225 3.61 -22.50 4.63
N ASP A 226 3.08 -23.03 5.74
CA ASP A 226 1.70 -22.75 6.17
C ASP A 226 1.75 -21.76 7.33
N LEU A 227 1.44 -20.50 7.05
CA LEU A 227 1.56 -19.42 8.02
C LEU A 227 0.22 -19.05 8.68
N ARG A 228 -0.84 -19.82 8.43
CA ARG A 228 -2.14 -19.58 9.08
C ARG A 228 -2.09 -20.11 10.51
N PRO A 229 -2.23 -19.24 11.53
CA PRO A 229 -2.28 -19.66 12.92
C PRO A 229 -3.63 -20.30 13.29
N ASP A 230 -4.67 -20.10 12.47
CA ASP A 230 -6.02 -20.61 12.69
C ASP A 230 -6.58 -21.22 11.39
N ARG A 231 -7.16 -22.42 11.51
CA ARG A 231 -7.75 -23.16 10.39
C ARG A 231 -9.06 -22.55 9.90
N SER A 232 -9.71 -21.72 10.71
CA SER A 232 -10.93 -21.01 10.28
C SER A 232 -10.65 -19.81 9.39
N ILE A 233 -9.38 -19.48 9.13
CA ILE A 233 -8.99 -18.42 8.21
C ILE A 233 -9.19 -18.92 6.79
N TYR A 234 -10.15 -18.34 6.08
CA TYR A 234 -10.46 -18.70 4.68
C TYR A 234 -9.80 -17.76 3.66
N PHE A 235 -9.33 -16.58 4.10
CA PHE A 235 -8.65 -15.60 3.25
C PHE A 235 -7.60 -14.83 4.05
N SER A 236 -6.41 -14.65 3.46
CA SER A 236 -5.24 -14.05 4.11
C SER A 236 -4.55 -13.02 3.22
N VAL A 237 -4.10 -11.91 3.83
CA VAL A 237 -3.31 -10.87 3.16
C VAL A 237 -2.12 -10.55 4.04
N ILE A 238 -0.93 -10.42 3.44
CA ILE A 238 0.30 -10.10 4.14
C ILE A 238 0.81 -8.71 3.81
N THR A 239 1.59 -8.15 4.73
CA THR A 239 2.34 -6.91 4.56
C THR A 239 3.57 -6.91 5.47
N CYS A 240 4.48 -5.95 5.31
CA CYS A 240 5.68 -5.83 6.14
C CYS A 240 5.71 -4.51 6.89
N VAL A 241 5.86 -4.56 8.22
CA VAL A 241 6.04 -3.38 9.08
C VAL A 241 7.36 -3.52 9.83
N GLY A 242 8.28 -2.58 9.62
CA GLY A 242 9.56 -2.58 10.36
C GLY A 242 10.41 -3.84 10.13
N GLY A 243 10.19 -4.55 9.02
CA GLY A 243 10.86 -5.83 8.71
C GLY A 243 10.09 -7.07 9.16
N ASN A 244 9.10 -6.93 10.04
CA ASN A 244 8.26 -8.02 10.50
C ASN A 244 7.12 -8.27 9.52
N LEU A 245 6.82 -9.54 9.26
CA LEU A 245 5.73 -9.96 8.42
C LEU A 245 4.44 -9.90 9.24
N ILE A 246 3.45 -9.17 8.74
CA ILE A 246 2.13 -9.05 9.36
C ILE A 246 1.12 -9.72 8.43
N MET A 247 0.23 -10.53 9.00
CA MET A 247 -0.86 -11.17 8.28
C MET A 247 -2.20 -10.66 8.81
N LEU A 248 -3.05 -10.22 7.89
CA LEU A 248 -4.48 -10.02 8.09
C LEU A 248 -5.19 -11.30 7.64
N GLY A 249 -6.04 -11.88 8.48
CA GLY A 249 -6.86 -13.03 8.12
C GLY A 249 -8.35 -12.75 8.35
N LEU A 250 -9.16 -13.20 7.41
CA LEU A 250 -10.62 -13.21 7.50
C LEU A 250 -11.06 -14.59 8.00
N LEU A 251 -11.82 -14.62 9.09
CA LEU A 251 -12.34 -15.83 9.71
C LEU A 251 -13.84 -15.98 9.45
N GLY A 252 -14.30 -17.21 9.29
CA GLY A 252 -15.67 -17.54 8.92
C GLY A 252 -15.70 -18.10 7.51
N ASP A 253 -16.61 -17.59 6.69
CA ASP A 253 -16.68 -17.91 5.27
C ASP A 253 -16.84 -16.64 4.42
N ALA A 254 -16.82 -16.81 3.09
CA ALA A 254 -16.83 -15.68 2.15
C ALA A 254 -18.16 -14.90 2.13
N GLU A 255 -19.24 -15.49 2.64
CA GLU A 255 -20.58 -14.88 2.71
C GLU A 255 -20.83 -14.27 4.10
N ASP A 256 -20.28 -14.87 5.16
CA ASP A 256 -20.38 -14.40 6.54
C ASP A 256 -19.01 -14.37 7.27
N VAL A 257 -18.32 -13.23 7.12
CA VAL A 257 -17.07 -12.96 7.83
C VAL A 257 -17.35 -12.60 9.27
N ASN A 258 -16.93 -13.46 10.19
CA ASN A 258 -17.15 -13.23 11.62
C ASN A 258 -16.14 -12.23 12.20
N TYR A 259 -14.87 -12.40 11.83
CA TYR A 259 -13.78 -11.62 12.41
C TYR A 259 -12.73 -11.29 11.36
N VAL A 260 -12.12 -10.13 11.53
CA VAL A 260 -10.87 -9.78 10.87
C VAL A 260 -9.81 -9.65 11.95
N LYS A 261 -8.77 -10.49 11.86
CA LYS A 261 -7.70 -10.54 12.85
C LYS A 261 -6.36 -10.25 12.22
N VAL A 262 -5.44 -9.74 13.03
CA VAL A 262 -4.08 -9.39 12.62
C VAL A 262 -3.09 -10.17 13.47
N TRP A 263 -2.13 -10.80 12.80
CA TRP A 263 -1.03 -11.53 13.43
C TRP A 263 0.32 -11.00 12.98
N GLU A 264 1.25 -10.92 13.92
CA GLU A 264 2.67 -10.78 13.64
C GLU A 264 3.27 -12.17 13.45
N LEU A 265 3.83 -12.42 12.27
CA LEU A 265 4.46 -13.68 11.89
C LEU A 265 5.98 -13.59 12.12
N ASN A 266 6.55 -14.59 12.79
CA ASN A 266 8.00 -14.65 12.99
C ASN A 266 8.68 -15.13 11.70
N GLY A 267 9.41 -14.24 11.04
CA GLY A 267 10.04 -14.50 9.74
C GLY A 267 11.23 -15.48 9.76
N GLU A 268 11.79 -15.81 10.93
CA GLU A 268 12.94 -16.73 11.03
C GLU A 268 12.55 -18.15 11.43
N SER A 269 11.55 -18.30 12.30
CA SER A 269 11.11 -19.63 12.75
C SER A 269 9.77 -20.08 12.15
N LEU A 270 8.97 -19.18 11.56
CA LEU A 270 7.69 -19.47 10.87
C LEU A 270 6.70 -20.34 11.68
N GLU A 271 6.96 -20.54 12.98
CA GLU A 271 6.31 -21.60 13.76
C GLU A 271 5.07 -21.11 14.49
N PHE A 272 4.95 -19.83 14.86
CA PHE A 272 3.73 -19.29 15.48
C PHE A 272 3.54 -17.80 15.23
N GLY A 273 2.35 -17.41 14.77
CA GLY A 273 1.92 -16.02 14.68
C GLY A 273 1.37 -15.51 16.01
N LYS A 274 1.85 -14.36 16.48
CA LYS A 274 1.27 -13.69 17.66
C LYS A 274 0.09 -12.85 17.21
N GLU A 275 -1.10 -13.10 17.77
CA GLU A 275 -2.25 -12.20 17.55
C GLU A 275 -1.93 -10.83 18.15
N ILE A 276 -2.03 -9.78 17.32
CA ILE A 276 -1.73 -8.40 17.73
C ILE A 276 -2.96 -7.49 17.66
N GLY A 277 -4.06 -7.95 17.08
CA GLY A 277 -5.30 -7.19 17.06
C GLY A 277 -6.48 -7.91 16.44
N VAL A 278 -7.67 -7.47 16.83
CA VAL A 278 -8.95 -7.88 16.27
C VAL A 278 -9.68 -6.62 15.83
N MET A 279 -10.21 -6.62 14.60
CA MET A 279 -11.03 -5.53 14.09
C MET A 279 -12.35 -5.47 14.89
N PRO A 280 -12.75 -4.29 15.41
CA PRO A 280 -14.06 -4.11 16.03
C PRO A 280 -15.19 -4.53 15.09
N THR A 281 -16.23 -5.15 15.65
CA THR A 281 -17.37 -5.71 14.90
C THR A 281 -18.05 -4.67 14.02
N GLU A 282 -18.16 -3.41 14.48
CA GLU A 282 -18.76 -2.32 13.71
C GLU A 282 -17.95 -1.98 12.45
N LEU A 283 -16.63 -2.19 12.49
CA LEU A 283 -15.77 -1.98 11.32
C LEU A 283 -15.79 -3.20 10.39
N VAL A 284 -15.93 -4.40 10.92
CA VAL A 284 -16.14 -5.62 10.10
C VAL A 284 -17.43 -5.49 9.29
N GLU A 285 -18.52 -5.06 9.91
CA GLU A 285 -19.80 -4.84 9.22
C GLU A 285 -19.71 -3.73 8.17
N LYS A 286 -18.97 -2.64 8.46
CA LYS A 286 -18.68 -1.60 7.44
C LYS A 286 -17.83 -2.13 6.30
N LEU A 287 -16.90 -3.04 6.58
CA LEU A 287 -16.04 -3.65 5.58
C LEU A 287 -16.87 -4.56 4.66
N LYS A 288 -17.78 -5.39 5.19
CA LYS A 288 -18.70 -6.23 4.40
C LYS A 288 -19.50 -5.42 3.36
N GLY A 289 -19.92 -4.21 3.72
CA GLY A 289 -20.75 -3.36 2.86
C GLY A 289 -22.10 -4.02 2.54
N GLU A 290 -22.74 -3.62 1.44
CA GLU A 290 -24.05 -4.14 1.00
C GLU A 290 -23.95 -5.46 0.20
N GLY A 291 -23.12 -6.41 0.63
CA GLY A 291 -23.09 -7.77 0.05
C GLY A 291 -21.93 -8.09 -0.91
N THR A 292 -20.77 -7.47 -0.72
CA THR A 292 -19.57 -7.82 -1.50
C THR A 292 -18.76 -8.92 -0.83
N SER A 293 -18.39 -9.95 -1.60
CA SER A 293 -17.41 -10.94 -1.16
C SER A 293 -16.11 -10.24 -0.76
N LEU A 294 -15.61 -10.54 0.44
CA LEU A 294 -14.40 -9.93 1.00
C LEU A 294 -13.09 -10.50 0.41
N ASN A 295 -13.18 -11.27 -0.69
CA ASN A 295 -12.03 -11.83 -1.40
C ASN A 295 -11.20 -10.79 -2.19
N SER A 296 -11.54 -9.50 -2.10
CA SER A 296 -10.75 -8.39 -2.66
C SER A 296 -10.23 -7.43 -1.59
N VAL A 297 -10.24 -7.85 -0.31
CA VAL A 297 -9.58 -7.10 0.77
C VAL A 297 -8.09 -6.95 0.45
N ARG A 298 -7.59 -5.75 0.66
CA ARG A 298 -6.18 -5.37 0.55
C ARG A 298 -5.79 -4.60 1.80
N VAL A 299 -4.51 -4.65 2.12
CA VAL A 299 -3.93 -3.95 3.25
C VAL A 299 -2.72 -3.15 2.79
N SER A 300 -2.64 -1.90 3.21
CA SER A 300 -1.44 -1.07 3.11
C SER A 300 -1.04 -0.67 4.52
N CYS A 301 0.25 -0.75 4.82
CA CYS A 301 0.75 -0.34 6.14
C CYS A 301 1.93 0.61 6.03
N MET A 302 2.06 1.50 7.01
CA MET A 302 3.22 2.34 7.20
C MET A 302 3.25 2.77 8.67
N GLY A 303 4.43 2.93 9.27
CA GLY A 303 4.56 3.51 10.62
C GLY A 303 3.69 2.88 11.72
N GLY A 304 3.39 1.58 11.64
CA GLY A 304 2.51 0.88 12.59
C GLY A 304 1.00 1.10 12.40
N PHE A 305 0.59 1.77 11.32
CA PHE A 305 -0.80 1.96 10.93
C PHE A 305 -1.17 1.03 9.77
N PHE A 306 -2.40 0.52 9.81
CA PHE A 306 -2.97 -0.34 8.77
C PHE A 306 -4.17 0.36 8.13
N TYR A 307 -4.13 0.46 6.81
CA TYR A 307 -5.29 0.79 5.98
C TYR A 307 -5.80 -0.49 5.36
N ILE A 308 -6.99 -0.92 5.77
CA ILE A 308 -7.67 -2.09 5.24
C ILE A 308 -8.80 -1.57 4.36
N TYR A 309 -8.82 -2.00 3.10
CA TYR A 309 -9.77 -1.52 2.11
C TYR A 309 -10.13 -2.64 1.14
N ILE A 310 -11.24 -2.46 0.46
CA ILE A 310 -11.72 -3.37 -0.57
C ILE A 310 -11.58 -2.66 -1.89
N ILE A 311 -11.01 -3.34 -2.87
CA ILE A 311 -11.08 -2.87 -4.25
C ILE A 311 -12.38 -3.42 -4.82
N LEU A 312 -13.37 -2.53 -4.96
CA LEU A 312 -14.58 -2.82 -5.71
C LEU A 312 -14.20 -2.84 -7.19
N GLY A 313 -13.82 -4.03 -7.68
CA GLY A 313 -13.73 -4.26 -9.11
C GLY A 313 -15.14 -4.17 -9.69
N SER A 314 -15.36 -3.31 -10.70
CA SER A 314 -16.29 -3.74 -11.73
C SER A 314 -15.76 -5.08 -12.22
N LEU A 315 -16.51 -6.15 -12.03
CA LEU A 315 -16.34 -7.39 -12.79
C LEU A 315 -16.32 -6.97 -14.27
N GLY A 316 -15.13 -6.77 -14.80
CA GLY A 316 -14.92 -6.63 -16.22
C GLY A 316 -15.08 -8.03 -16.78
N ASN A 317 -16.14 -8.24 -17.56
CA ASN A 317 -16.06 -9.22 -18.63
C ASN A 317 -14.84 -8.81 -19.47
N TRP A 318 -13.79 -9.61 -19.36
CA TRP A 318 -12.69 -9.67 -20.32
C TRP A 318 -13.19 -10.31 -21.60
#